data_AF-A0A0Q5DXL4-F1
#
_entry.id   AF-A0A0Q5DXL4-F1
#
_cell.length_a   1.000
_cell.length_b   1.000
_cell.length_c   1.000
_cell.angle_alpha   90.00
_cell.angle_beta   90.00
_cell.angle_gamma   90.00
#
_symmetry.space_group_name_H-M   'P 1'
#
loop_
_entity.id
_entity.type
_entity.pdbx_description
1 polymer ?
#
loop_
_entity_poly.entity_id
_entity_poly.type
_entity_poly.pdbx_seq_one_letter_code
_entity_poly.pdbx_strand_id
1 'polypeptide(L)'
;MTNIAGLLKRVERIEAKQHVGAPVRIIANYPVGNAAARDALTNWRQWVAGGRATVKGEVLWLMQPPLSVEEWIARYTPEGEAAH
;
A
#
# COMPACT_ATOMS: atom_id res chain seq x y z
N MET A 1 34.73 2.78 -14.73
CA MET A 1 33.95 3.65 -15.64
C MET A 1 32.65 2.94 -15.99
N THR A 2 31.52 3.59 -15.74
CA THR A 2 30.20 3.09 -16.15
C THR A 2 30.05 3.27 -17.65
N ASN A 3 29.85 2.20 -18.41
CA ASN A 3 29.59 2.26 -19.85
C ASN A 3 28.10 2.04 -20.15
N ILE A 4 27.66 2.36 -21.36
CA ILE A 4 26.25 2.28 -21.78
C ILE A 4 25.69 0.86 -21.56
N ALA A 5 26.47 -0.18 -21.85
CA ALA A 5 26.09 -1.57 -21.62
C ALA A 5 25.82 -1.88 -20.13
N GLY A 6 26.62 -1.30 -19.23
CA GLY A 6 26.44 -1.41 -17.78
C GLY A 6 25.19 -0.67 -17.27
N LEU A 7 24.83 0.45 -17.91
CA LEU A 7 23.58 1.17 -17.60
C LEU A 7 22.36 0.37 -18.05
N LEU A 8 22.37 -0.19 -19.26
CA LEU A 8 21.28 -1.01 -19.80
C LEU A 8 20.97 -2.23 -18.92
N LYS A 9 21.98 -3.01 -18.55
CA LYS A 9 21.81 -4.15 -17.64
C LYS A 9 21.25 -3.75 -16.27
N ARG A 10 21.60 -2.55 -15.80
CA ARG A 10 21.12 -2.03 -14.52
C ARG A 10 19.65 -1.61 -14.62
N VAL A 11 19.23 -1.02 -15.73
CA VAL A 11 17.83 -0.69 -16.04
C VAL A 11 17.00 -1.96 -16.16
N GLU A 12 17.43 -2.94 -16.96
CA GLU A 12 16.73 -4.23 -17.10
C GLU A 12 16.48 -4.91 -15.74
N ARG A 13 17.49 -4.89 -14.86
CA ARG A 13 17.37 -5.45 -13.51
C ARG A 13 16.41 -4.66 -12.60
N ILE A 14 16.28 -3.35 -12.81
CA ILE A 14 15.32 -2.52 -12.08
C ILE A 14 13.91 -2.80 -12.60
N GLU A 15 13.72 -2.85 -13.92
CA GLU A 15 12.45 -3.14 -14.57
C GLU A 15 11.95 -4.56 -14.26
N ALA A 16 12.83 -5.56 -14.27
CA ALA A 16 12.51 -6.93 -13.88
C ALA A 16 12.05 -7.07 -12.42
N LYS A 17 12.41 -6.11 -11.55
CA LYS A 17 11.95 -6.06 -10.15
C LYS A 17 10.67 -5.24 -9.98
N GLN A 18 10.29 -4.43 -10.97
CA GLN A 18 9.06 -3.68 -10.93
C GLN A 18 7.91 -4.57 -11.39
N HIS A 19 6.84 -4.59 -10.59
CA HIS A 19 5.62 -5.25 -11.02
C HIS A 19 5.05 -4.50 -12.24
N VAL A 20 4.80 -5.21 -13.33
CA VAL A 20 4.35 -4.59 -14.61
C VAL A 20 2.84 -4.64 -14.78
N GLY A 21 2.16 -5.59 -14.12
CA GLY A 21 0.71 -5.75 -14.17
C GLY A 21 -0.02 -4.64 -13.42
N ALA A 22 -1.12 -4.14 -13.99
CA ALA A 22 -2.01 -3.25 -13.25
C ALA A 22 -2.86 -4.08 -12.28
N PRO A 23 -2.88 -3.78 -10.98
CA PRO A 23 -3.79 -4.44 -10.06
C PRO A 23 -5.24 -4.11 -10.44
N VAL A 24 -6.13 -5.09 -10.32
CA VAL A 24 -7.56 -4.96 -10.65
C VAL A 24 -8.45 -5.16 -9.43
N ARG A 25 -7.87 -5.54 -8.29
CA ARG A 25 -8.58 -5.79 -7.02
C ARG A 25 -7.86 -5.11 -5.87
N ILE A 26 -8.64 -4.74 -4.85
CA ILE A 26 -8.12 -4.20 -3.59
C ILE A 26 -8.47 -5.15 -2.45
N ILE A 27 -7.50 -5.41 -1.57
CA ILE A 27 -7.72 -5.98 -0.24
C ILE A 27 -7.25 -4.93 0.78
N ALA A 28 -8.09 -4.62 1.75
CA ALA A 28 -7.79 -3.66 2.80
C ALA A 28 -8.23 -4.19 4.17
N ASN A 29 -7.47 -3.88 5.23
CA ASN A 29 -7.84 -4.19 6.62
C ASN A 29 -8.57 -3.03 7.32
N TYR A 30 -8.93 -1.99 6.59
CA TYR A 30 -9.70 -0.85 7.07
C TYR A 30 -10.72 -0.44 6.01
N PRO A 31 -11.80 0.28 6.38
CA PRO A 31 -12.77 0.77 5.42
C PRO A 31 -12.14 1.71 4.40
N VAL A 32 -12.29 1.39 3.11
CA VAL A 32 -11.83 2.24 2.01
C VAL A 32 -13.04 2.71 1.21
N GLY A 33 -13.23 4.03 1.14
CA GLY A 33 -14.31 4.62 0.34
C GLY A 33 -14.08 4.48 -1.17
N ASN A 34 -15.14 4.49 -1.96
CA ASN A 34 -15.10 4.30 -3.42
C ASN A 34 -14.14 5.26 -4.15
N ALA A 35 -14.09 6.53 -3.73
CA ALA A 35 -13.20 7.52 -4.34
C ALA A 35 -11.72 7.16 -4.09
N ALA A 36 -11.39 6.78 -2.85
CA ALA A 36 -10.06 6.36 -2.46
C ALA A 36 -9.65 5.05 -3.14
N ALA A 37 -10.58 4.08 -3.26
CA ALA A 37 -10.34 2.84 -3.98
C ALA A 37 -10.03 3.08 -5.46
N ARG A 38 -10.77 3.98 -6.12
CA ARG A 38 -10.52 4.36 -7.51
C ARG A 38 -9.18 5.07 -7.69
N ASP A 39 -8.83 5.98 -6.78
CA ASP A 39 -7.52 6.63 -6.77
C ASP A 39 -6.40 5.60 -6.59
N ALA A 40 -6.56 4.68 -5.63
CA ALA A 40 -5.57 3.65 -5.35
C ALA A 40 -5.32 2.73 -6.55
N LEU A 41 -6.36 2.34 -7.31
CA LEU A 41 -6.19 1.55 -8.53
C LEU A 41 -5.56 2.36 -9.67
N THR A 42 -6.02 3.60 -9.89
CA THR A 42 -5.50 4.47 -10.96
C THR A 42 -4.02 4.83 -10.74
N ASN A 43 -3.69 5.16 -9.49
CA ASN A 43 -2.40 5.71 -9.08
C ASN A 43 -1.56 4.72 -8.26
N TRP A 44 -1.80 3.41 -8.45
CA TRP A 44 -1.23 2.35 -7.61
C TRP A 44 0.31 2.40 -7.50
N ARG A 45 1.01 2.77 -8.57
CA ARG A 45 2.49 2.91 -8.56
C ARG A 45 2.96 3.95 -7.55
N GLN A 46 2.26 5.08 -7.47
CA GLN A 46 2.58 6.15 -6.51
C GLN A 46 2.26 5.73 -5.08
N TRP A 47 1.19 4.94 -4.90
CA TRP A 47 0.82 4.39 -3.60
C TRP A 47 1.85 3.37 -3.10
N VAL A 48 2.34 2.49 -3.98
CA VAL A 48 3.41 1.53 -3.67
C VAL A 48 4.73 2.25 -3.38
N ALA A 49 5.11 3.22 -4.23
CA ALA A 49 6.33 4.00 -4.02
C ALA A 49 6.32 4.78 -2.70
N GLY A 50 5.14 5.27 -2.28
CA GLY A 50 4.95 5.94 -1.00
C GLY A 50 4.72 4.99 0.19
N GLY A 51 4.83 3.67 0.02
CA GLY A 51 4.65 2.68 1.08
C GLY A 51 3.21 2.53 1.59
N ARG A 52 2.24 3.19 0.95
CA ARG A 52 0.81 3.13 1.31
C ARG A 52 0.14 1.83 0.86
N ALA A 53 0.75 1.15 -0.11
CA ALA A 53 0.21 -0.07 -0.69
C ALA A 53 1.32 -1.06 -1.03
N THR A 54 0.96 -2.33 -1.19
CA THR A 54 1.83 -3.37 -1.74
C THR A 54 1.10 -4.11 -2.84
N VAL A 55 1.77 -4.47 -3.92
CA VAL A 55 1.17 -5.29 -5.00
C VAL A 55 1.65 -6.73 -4.89
N LYS A 56 0.69 -7.67 -4.96
CA LYS A 56 0.95 -9.11 -5.04
C LYS A 56 0.05 -9.71 -6.12
N GLY A 57 0.63 -10.13 -7.23
CA GLY A 57 -0.14 -10.49 -8.43
C GLY A 57 -0.99 -9.30 -8.88
N GLU A 58 -2.26 -9.52 -9.19
CA GLU A 58 -3.20 -8.47 -9.61
C GLU A 58 -3.93 -7.78 -8.44
N VAL A 59 -3.44 -7.95 -7.21
CA VAL A 59 -4.08 -7.43 -5.99
C VAL A 59 -3.24 -6.32 -5.37
N LEU A 60 -3.89 -5.17 -5.14
CA LEU A 60 -3.37 -4.07 -4.35
C LEU A 60 -3.76 -4.24 -2.88
N TRP A 61 -2.78 -4.38 -2.01
CA TRP A 61 -2.94 -4.54 -0.57
C TRP A 61 -2.78 -3.20 0.12
N LEU A 62 -3.81 -2.77 0.84
CA LEU A 62 -3.85 -1.56 1.65
C LEU A 62 -3.90 -1.97 3.13
N MET A 63 -2.72 -2.20 3.71
CA MET A 63 -2.60 -2.71 5.08
C MET A 63 -2.06 -1.61 5.99
N GLN A 64 -2.85 -1.21 6.97
CA GLN A 64 -2.33 -0.45 8.11
C GLN A 64 -1.73 -1.41 9.13
N PRO A 65 -0.65 -1.01 9.82
CA PRO A 65 -0.13 -1.80 10.93
C PRO A 65 -1.25 -1.99 11.97
N PRO A 66 -1.28 -3.16 12.65
CA PRO A 66 -2.19 -3.35 13.77
C PRO A 66 -1.90 -2.28 14.83
N LEU A 67 -2.96 -1.71 15.38
CA LEU A 67 -2.85 -0.80 16.52
C LEU A 67 -2.30 -1.56 17.72
N SER A 68 -1.53 -0.87 18.56
CA SER A 68 -1.27 -1.36 19.91
C SER A 68 -2.58 -1.43 20.71
N VAL A 69 -2.59 -2.17 21.83
CA VAL A 69 -3.76 -2.22 22.72
C VAL A 69 -4.14 -0.82 23.19
N GLU A 70 -3.15 0.01 23.53
CA GLU A 70 -3.36 1.39 23.99
C GLU A 70 -3.97 2.28 22.90
N GLU A 71 -3.47 2.18 21.67
CA GLU A 71 -3.99 2.92 20.51
C GLU A 71 -5.42 2.46 20.14
N TRP A 72 -5.70 1.17 20.29
CA TRP A 72 -7.03 0.63 20.08
C TRP A 72 -8.01 1.16 21.13
N ILE A 73 -7.65 1.11 22.42
CA ILE A 73 -8.45 1.64 23.52
C ILE A 73 -8.73 3.13 23.30
N ALA A 74 -7.71 3.94 23.00
CA ALA A 74 -7.88 5.38 22.76
C ALA A 74 -8.81 5.69 21.57
N ARG A 75 -8.85 4.82 20.57
CA ARG A 75 -9.64 5.02 19.34
C ARG A 75 -11.08 4.50 19.44
N TYR A 76 -11.32 3.49 20.28
CA TYR A 76 -12.59 2.76 20.30
C TYR A 76 -13.27 2.72 21.67
N THR A 77 -12.67 3.26 22.72
CA THR A 77 -13.37 3.47 24.00
C THR A 77 -14.22 4.74 23.88
N PRO A 78 -15.56 4.65 23.99
CA PRO A 78 -16.41 5.83 24.03
C PRO A 78 -16.06 6.67 25.26
N GLU A 79 -16.09 8.00 25.17
CA GLU A 79 -15.89 8.94 26.29
C GLU A 79 -16.98 8.86 27.40
N GLY A 80 -17.69 7.73 27.54
CA GLY A 80 -18.90 7.63 28.37
C GLY A 80 -19.09 6.36 29.21
N GLU A 81 -18.20 5.37 29.18
CA GLU A 81 -18.31 4.16 30.02
C GLU A 81 -17.27 4.11 31.15
N ALA A 82 -16.95 5.27 31.72
CA ALA A 82 -16.23 5.37 33.00
C ALA A 82 -17.17 5.86 34.10
N ALA A 83 -18.18 5.07 34.46
CA ALA A 83 -18.79 4.98 35.80
C ALA A 83 -20.11 4.21 35.75
N HIS A 84 -20.08 2.92 36.06
CA HIS A 84 -21.18 2.22 36.71
C HIS A 84 -20.62 1.23 37.73
#